data_AF-A0A8X6R066-F1
#
_entry.id   AF-A0A8X6R066-F1
#
_cell.length_a   1.000
_cell.length_b   1.000
_cell.length_c   1.000
_cell.angle_alpha   90.00
_cell.angle_beta   90.00
_cell.angle_gamma   90.00
#
_symmetry.space_group_name_H-M   'P 1'
#
loop_
_entity.id
_entity.type
_entity.pdbx_description
1 polymer ?
#
loop_
_entity_poly.entity_id
_entity_poly.type
_entity_poly.pdbx_seq_one_letter_code
_entity_poly.pdbx_strand_id
1 'polypeptide(L)'
;MKNIQGIPSHCGIPGNEKVDGLSKKGCLIIQAPYNLVSYKSASSTTNQTLKTTHMSLLKNRTKEKQWRNAIFNLPDCSRSISVAAFRLMTGNDCLYAHLCRIRIVDSPAWPLCCSSTVMNADHLPVCSVFTKNCIYSGY
;
A
#
# COMPACT_ATOMS: atom_id res chain seq x y z
N MET A 1 -2.75 49.95 27.98
CA MET A 1 -2.89 49.88 26.50
C MET A 1 -1.67 50.52 25.88
N LYS A 2 -0.93 49.82 25.00
CA LYS A 2 0.17 50.45 24.24
C LYS A 2 -0.44 51.27 23.10
N ASN A 3 -0.13 52.55 23.05
CA ASN A 3 -0.54 53.44 21.97
C ASN A 3 0.36 53.18 20.75
N ILE A 4 -0.22 52.77 19.62
CA ILE A 4 0.49 52.52 18.37
C ILE A 4 0.26 53.73 17.47
N GLN A 5 1.32 54.46 17.16
CA GLN A 5 1.28 55.61 16.26
C GLN A 5 2.01 55.27 14.96
N GLY A 6 1.38 55.53 13.82
CA GLY A 6 2.02 55.42 12.51
C GLY A 6 2.91 56.64 12.26
N ILE A 7 4.20 56.42 12.01
CA ILE A 7 5.15 57.48 11.70
C ILE A 7 5.37 57.49 10.18
N PRO A 8 5.10 58.61 9.48
CA PRO A 8 5.36 58.74 8.05
C PRO A 8 6.86 58.61 7.75
N SER A 9 7.20 58.12 6.55
CA SER A 9 8.59 58.01 6.13
C SER A 9 9.23 59.39 5.93
N HIS A 10 10.55 59.48 6.12
CA HIS A 10 11.35 60.67 5.82
C HIS A 10 11.04 61.93 6.63
N CYS A 11 10.55 61.78 7.86
CA CYS A 11 10.31 62.91 8.77
C CYS A 11 11.51 63.34 9.62
N GLY A 12 12.75 62.87 9.35
CA GLY A 12 13.92 63.28 10.14
C GLY A 12 14.03 62.63 11.51
N ILE A 13 13.17 61.66 11.85
CA ILE A 13 13.16 61.01 13.17
C ILE A 13 14.27 59.94 13.18
N PRO A 14 15.35 60.10 13.98
CA PRO A 14 16.54 59.25 13.86
C PRO A 14 16.27 57.75 14.02
N GLY A 15 15.35 57.39 14.92
CA GLY A 15 14.95 55.99 15.13
C GLY A 15 14.19 55.40 13.92
N ASN A 16 13.29 56.18 13.31
CA ASN A 16 12.51 55.76 12.15
C ASN A 16 13.41 55.61 10.91
N GLU A 17 14.31 56.56 10.70
CA GLU A 17 15.24 56.54 9.56
C GLU A 17 16.25 55.41 9.68
N LYS A 18 16.71 55.09 10.89
CA LYS A 18 17.56 53.92 11.13
C LYS A 18 16.84 52.62 10.80
N VAL A 19 15.55 52.49 11.18
CA VAL A 19 14.73 51.31 10.85
C VAL A 19 14.47 51.21 9.34
N ASP A 20 14.16 52.33 8.68
CA ASP A 20 13.99 52.38 7.22
C ASP A 20 15.30 52.02 6.48
N GLY A 21 16.43 52.58 6.92
CA GLY A 21 17.74 52.25 6.38
C GLY A 21 18.12 50.78 6.56
N LEU A 22 17.77 50.17 7.71
CA LEU A 22 17.95 48.74 7.94
C LEU A 22 17.02 47.90 7.06
N SER A 23 15.77 48.34 6.86
CA SER A 23 14.80 47.64 6.01
C SER A 23 15.22 47.66 4.54
N LYS A 24 15.73 48.80 4.06
CA LYS A 24 16.31 48.93 2.70
C LYS A 24 17.53 48.04 2.52
N LYS A 25 18.45 48.01 3.50
CA LYS A 25 19.60 47.08 3.48
C LYS A 25 19.15 45.62 3.48
N GLY A 26 18.13 45.28 4.27
CA GLY A 26 17.54 43.94 4.30
C GLY A 26 16.85 43.54 3.00
N CYS A 27 16.23 44.49 2.29
CA CYS A 27 15.63 44.26 0.97
C CYS A 27 16.68 43.93 -0.10
N LEU A 28 17.89 44.50 0.03
CA LEU A 28 19.02 44.23 -0.87
C LEU A 28 19.76 42.93 -0.55
N ILE A 29 19.46 42.29 0.58
CA ILE A 29 19.90 40.91 0.84
C ILE A 29 19.01 40.02 -0.02
N ILE A 30 19.42 39.84 -1.27
CA ILE A 30 18.92 38.77 -2.13
C ILE A 30 19.06 37.50 -1.31
N GLN A 31 17.94 36.92 -0.87
CA GLN A 31 17.95 35.55 -0.41
C GLN A 31 18.50 34.77 -1.60
N ALA A 32 19.73 34.23 -1.45
CA ALA A 32 20.35 33.42 -2.50
C ALA A 32 19.27 32.48 -3.04
N PRO A 33 19.15 32.30 -4.37
CA PRO A 33 18.18 31.37 -4.92
C PRO A 33 18.59 30.00 -4.41
N TYR A 34 18.01 29.63 -3.28
CA TYR A 34 18.11 28.32 -2.74
C TYR A 34 17.49 27.45 -3.83
N ASN A 35 18.16 26.37 -4.20
CA ASN A 35 17.51 25.32 -4.97
C ASN A 35 16.56 24.58 -4.01
N LEU A 36 15.54 25.26 -3.44
CA LEU A 36 14.53 24.62 -2.59
C LEU A 36 13.71 23.75 -3.53
N VAL A 37 14.17 22.52 -3.65
CA VAL A 37 13.29 21.41 -3.98
C VAL A 37 12.08 21.56 -3.05
N SER A 38 10.91 21.82 -3.63
CA SER A 38 9.67 21.89 -2.88
C SER A 38 9.55 20.64 -2.01
N TYR A 39 9.04 20.79 -0.78
CA TYR A 39 8.76 19.66 0.11
C TYR A 39 7.99 18.54 -0.62
N LYS A 40 7.03 18.91 -1.46
CA LYS A 40 6.25 17.97 -2.28
C LYS A 40 7.15 17.16 -3.23
N SER A 41 8.08 17.83 -3.91
CA SER A 41 9.02 17.18 -4.82
C SER A 41 10.00 16.27 -4.07
N ALA A 42 10.54 16.73 -2.92
CA ALA A 42 11.43 15.93 -2.09
C ALA A 42 10.72 14.68 -1.56
N SER A 43 9.52 14.84 -0.99
CA SER A 43 8.68 13.74 -0.49
C SER A 43 8.30 12.76 -1.60
N SER A 44 7.93 13.26 -2.78
CA SER A 44 7.62 12.41 -3.94
C SER A 44 8.83 11.60 -4.37
N THR A 45 10.00 12.20 -4.46
CA THR A 45 11.25 11.51 -4.81
C THR A 45 11.60 10.46 -3.77
N THR A 46 11.50 10.76 -2.47
CA THR A 46 11.72 9.78 -1.40
C THR A 46 10.75 8.61 -1.51
N ASN A 47 9.46 8.88 -1.66
CA ASN A 47 8.44 7.84 -1.82
C ASN A 47 8.68 6.98 -3.06
N GLN A 48 9.10 7.58 -4.17
CA GLN A 48 9.41 6.85 -5.39
C GLN A 48 10.62 5.94 -5.18
N THR A 49 11.71 6.45 -4.60
CA THR A 49 12.92 5.66 -4.28
C THR A 49 12.63 4.50 -3.33
N LEU A 50 11.80 4.73 -2.30
CA LEU A 50 11.38 3.68 -1.38
C LEU A 50 10.59 2.60 -2.11
N LYS A 51 9.60 2.99 -2.94
CA LYS A 51 8.79 2.05 -3.73
C LYS A 51 9.65 1.23 -4.69
N THR A 52 10.53 1.86 -5.45
CA THR A 52 11.37 1.17 -6.43
C THR A 52 12.36 0.23 -5.75
N THR A 53 13.00 0.66 -4.67
CA THR A 53 13.92 -0.16 -3.87
C THR A 53 13.21 -1.37 -3.27
N HIS A 54 12.04 -1.15 -2.67
CA HIS A 54 11.22 -2.23 -2.10
C HIS A 54 10.78 -3.23 -3.16
N MET A 55 10.32 -2.74 -4.33
CA MET A 55 9.93 -3.59 -5.45
C MET A 55 11.10 -4.40 -6.00
N SER A 56 12.29 -3.81 -6.10
CA SER A 56 13.50 -4.53 -6.53
C SER A 56 13.88 -5.64 -5.55
N LEU A 57 13.86 -5.34 -4.24
CA LEU A 57 14.13 -6.31 -3.18
C LEU A 57 13.12 -7.46 -3.21
N LEU A 58 11.82 -7.17 -3.36
CA LEU A 58 10.78 -8.20 -3.47
C LEU A 58 10.95 -9.06 -4.73
N LYS A 59 11.23 -8.45 -5.89
CA LYS A 59 11.50 -9.19 -7.13
C LYS A 59 12.69 -10.14 -6.96
N ASN A 60 13.74 -9.71 -6.28
CA ASN A 60 14.91 -10.55 -6.03
C ASN A 60 14.60 -11.69 -5.04
N ARG A 61 13.98 -11.38 -3.89
CA ARG A 61 13.57 -12.39 -2.88
C ARG A 61 12.61 -13.45 -3.42
N THR A 62 11.78 -13.08 -4.39
CA THR A 62 10.77 -13.96 -4.99
C THR A 62 11.24 -14.66 -6.25
N LYS A 63 12.46 -14.39 -6.75
CA LYS A 63 12.97 -14.84 -8.06
C LYS A 63 12.83 -16.34 -8.28
N GLU A 64 13.07 -17.14 -7.25
CA GLU A 64 13.07 -18.62 -7.30
C GLU A 64 11.78 -19.24 -6.78
N LYS A 65 10.78 -18.43 -6.41
CA LYS A 65 9.53 -18.94 -5.87
C LYS A 65 8.66 -19.48 -7.00
N GLN A 66 8.29 -20.76 -6.90
CA GLN A 66 7.43 -21.44 -7.88
C GLN A 66 6.07 -20.74 -8.05
N TRP A 67 5.53 -20.15 -6.97
CA TRP A 67 4.27 -19.40 -6.98
C TRP A 67 4.34 -18.01 -7.63
N ARG A 68 5.54 -17.53 -8.01
CA ARG A 68 5.72 -16.16 -8.50
C ARG A 68 4.85 -15.86 -9.73
N ASN A 69 4.82 -16.78 -10.68
CA ASN A 69 4.03 -16.61 -11.90
C ASN A 69 2.53 -16.75 -11.66
N ALA A 70 2.13 -17.51 -10.63
CA ALA A 70 0.73 -17.69 -10.27
C ALA A 70 0.06 -16.37 -9.83
N ILE A 71 0.84 -15.42 -9.31
CA ILE A 71 0.34 -14.09 -8.92
C ILE A 71 -0.26 -13.33 -10.12
N PHE A 72 0.31 -13.48 -11.32
CA PHE A 72 -0.18 -12.78 -12.51
C PHE A 72 -1.54 -13.30 -13.00
N ASN A 73 -1.92 -14.50 -12.57
CA ASN A 73 -3.20 -15.11 -12.91
C ASN A 73 -4.27 -14.84 -11.83
N LEU A 74 -3.96 -14.05 -10.81
CA LEU A 74 -4.93 -13.73 -9.77
C LEU A 74 -6.00 -12.76 -10.30
N PRO A 75 -7.28 -13.00 -9.97
CA PRO A 75 -8.34 -12.07 -10.31
C PRO A 75 -8.15 -10.74 -9.57
N ASP A 76 -8.38 -9.64 -10.28
CA ASP A 76 -8.45 -8.30 -9.70
C ASP A 76 -9.79 -8.15 -8.95
N CYS A 77 -9.75 -8.45 -7.66
CA CYS A 77 -10.92 -8.52 -6.80
C CYS A 77 -10.55 -8.09 -5.38
N SER A 78 -11.51 -8.16 -4.45
CA SER A 78 -11.25 -7.82 -3.06
C SER A 78 -10.09 -8.65 -2.50
N ARG A 79 -9.35 -8.07 -1.55
CA ARG A 79 -8.19 -8.73 -0.94
C ARG A 79 -8.53 -10.12 -0.40
N SER A 80 -9.72 -10.32 0.16
CA SER A 80 -10.15 -11.62 0.68
C SER A 80 -10.25 -12.66 -0.43
N ILE A 81 -10.87 -12.32 -1.57
CA ILE A 81 -11.03 -13.22 -2.71
C ILE A 81 -9.66 -13.51 -3.37
N SER A 82 -8.83 -12.49 -3.60
CA SER A 82 -7.50 -12.71 -4.19
C SER A 82 -6.61 -13.60 -3.31
N VAL A 83 -6.68 -13.45 -1.98
CA VAL A 83 -5.93 -14.31 -1.04
C VAL A 83 -6.45 -15.75 -1.07
N ALA A 84 -7.76 -15.96 -1.12
CA ALA A 84 -8.35 -17.29 -1.24
C ALA A 84 -7.93 -17.97 -2.56
N ALA A 85 -8.04 -17.25 -3.68
CA ALA A 85 -7.60 -17.72 -4.99
C ALA A 85 -6.10 -18.07 -5.00
N PHE A 86 -5.24 -17.21 -4.43
CA PHE A 86 -3.81 -17.47 -4.33
C PHE A 86 -3.49 -18.74 -3.53
N ARG A 87 -4.16 -18.95 -2.39
CA ARG A 87 -3.97 -20.17 -1.58
C ARG A 87 -4.36 -21.42 -2.36
N LEU A 88 -5.50 -21.40 -3.06
CA LEU A 88 -5.95 -22.49 -3.92
C LEU A 88 -4.97 -22.77 -5.06
N MET A 89 -4.54 -21.74 -5.79
CA MET A 89 -3.62 -21.88 -6.92
C MET A 89 -2.23 -22.40 -6.51
N THR A 90 -1.77 -22.01 -5.31
CA THR A 90 -0.48 -22.47 -4.78
C THR A 90 -0.57 -23.80 -4.03
N GLY A 91 -1.77 -24.36 -3.91
CA GLY A 91 -2.03 -25.59 -3.15
C GLY A 91 -1.70 -25.44 -1.67
N ASN A 92 -1.85 -24.23 -1.12
CA ASN A 92 -1.74 -23.88 0.31
C ASN A 92 -3.15 -23.63 0.91
N ASP A 93 -4.15 -24.29 0.36
CA ASP A 93 -5.52 -24.31 0.85
C ASP A 93 -5.71 -25.38 1.94
N CYS A 94 -6.80 -25.26 2.69
CA CYS A 94 -7.17 -26.25 3.72
C CYS A 94 -8.19 -27.27 3.17
N LEU A 95 -8.22 -27.53 1.87
CA LEU A 95 -9.13 -28.53 1.32
C LEU A 95 -8.69 -29.92 1.77
N TYR A 96 -9.65 -30.84 1.88
CA TYR A 96 -9.38 -32.19 2.39
C TYR A 96 -8.35 -32.96 1.56
N ALA A 97 -8.28 -32.73 0.25
CA ALA A 97 -7.22 -33.27 -0.59
C ALA A 97 -5.83 -32.79 -0.15
N HIS A 98 -5.68 -31.50 0.16
CA HIS A 98 -4.43 -30.94 0.68
C HIS A 98 -4.10 -31.51 2.06
N LEU A 99 -5.07 -31.51 2.98
CA LEU A 99 -4.90 -32.03 4.35
C LEU A 99 -4.47 -33.50 4.34
N CYS A 100 -5.04 -34.30 3.43
CA CYS A 100 -4.67 -35.71 3.27
C CYS A 100 -3.23 -35.85 2.75
N ARG A 101 -2.83 -35.03 1.77
CA ARG A 101 -1.46 -35.00 1.22
C ARG A 101 -0.41 -34.70 2.30
N ILE A 102 -0.74 -33.83 3.26
CA ILE A 102 0.14 -33.50 4.40
C ILE A 102 -0.10 -34.38 5.63
N ARG A 103 -0.91 -35.44 5.50
CA ARG A 103 -1.19 -36.46 6.53
C ARG A 103 -1.85 -35.92 7.80
N ILE A 104 -2.65 -34.86 7.69
CA ILE A 104 -3.50 -34.37 8.78
C ILE A 104 -4.81 -35.19 8.85
N VAL A 105 -5.29 -35.68 7.70
CA VAL A 105 -6.48 -36.54 7.61
C VAL A 105 -6.17 -37.79 6.80
N ASP A 106 -6.89 -38.87 7.06
CA ASP A 106 -6.65 -40.17 6.42
C ASP A 106 -7.29 -40.29 5.03
N SER A 107 -8.25 -39.42 4.71
CA SER A 107 -9.00 -39.46 3.45
C SER A 107 -9.05 -38.09 2.77
N PRO A 108 -8.89 -38.04 1.43
CA PRO A 108 -9.03 -36.81 0.66
C PRO A 108 -10.50 -36.44 0.39
N ALA A 109 -11.45 -37.34 0.72
CA ALA A 109 -12.87 -37.09 0.59
C ALA A 109 -13.38 -36.27 1.79
N TRP A 110 -14.22 -35.27 1.53
CA TRP A 110 -14.80 -34.46 2.60
C TRP A 110 -15.97 -35.19 3.25
N PRO A 111 -15.97 -35.44 4.58
CA PRO A 111 -17.04 -36.19 5.26
C PRO A 111 -18.42 -35.54 5.14
N LEU A 112 -18.46 -34.22 4.94
CA LEU A 112 -19.71 -33.48 4.79
C LEU A 112 -20.22 -33.49 3.34
N CYS A 113 -19.40 -33.86 2.36
CA CYS A 113 -19.88 -34.03 1.00
C CYS A 113 -20.28 -35.48 0.74
N CYS A 114 -21.55 -35.71 0.44
CA CYS A 114 -22.05 -37.05 0.12
C CYS A 114 -21.51 -37.63 -1.20
N SER A 115 -20.77 -36.86 -2.01
CA SER A 115 -20.26 -37.36 -3.30
C SER A 115 -19.12 -38.37 -3.14
N SER A 116 -18.52 -38.51 -1.95
CA SER A 116 -17.34 -39.36 -1.70
C SER A 116 -16.14 -39.07 -2.63
N THR A 117 -16.18 -37.95 -3.35
CA THR A 117 -15.12 -37.51 -4.27
C THR A 117 -14.06 -36.74 -3.51
N VAL A 118 -12.85 -36.70 -4.10
CA VAL A 118 -11.74 -35.88 -3.62
C VAL A 118 -12.19 -34.41 -3.55
N MET A 119 -12.01 -33.79 -2.39
CA MET A 119 -12.29 -32.37 -2.18
C MET A 119 -11.05 -31.55 -2.54
N ASN A 120 -10.96 -31.14 -3.80
CA ASN A 120 -9.93 -30.27 -4.36
C ASN A 120 -10.57 -28.98 -4.93
N ALA A 121 -9.75 -28.10 -5.50
CA ALA A 121 -10.22 -26.82 -6.04
C ALA A 121 -11.30 -26.99 -7.12
N ASP A 122 -11.21 -28.06 -7.93
CA ASP A 122 -12.16 -28.36 -9.01
C ASP A 122 -13.53 -28.84 -8.47
N HIS A 123 -13.55 -29.42 -7.27
CA HIS A 123 -14.78 -29.90 -6.63
C HIS A 123 -15.60 -28.77 -5.99
N LEU A 124 -14.94 -27.68 -5.58
CA LEU A 124 -15.62 -26.52 -4.96
C LEU A 124 -16.82 -25.98 -5.75
N PRO A 125 -16.73 -25.70 -7.07
CA PRO A 125 -17.87 -25.16 -7.83
C PRO A 125 -19.03 -26.14 -8.00
N VAL A 126 -18.79 -27.45 -7.90
CA VAL A 126 -19.82 -28.49 -8.10
C VAL A 126 -20.34 -29.08 -6.78
N CYS A 127 -19.70 -28.77 -5.67
CA CYS A 127 -20.10 -29.28 -4.37
C CYS A 127 -21.43 -28.65 -3.92
N SER A 128 -22.46 -29.48 -3.78
CA SER A 128 -23.80 -29.06 -3.35
C SER A 128 -23.82 -28.39 -1.97
N VAL A 129 -22.89 -28.76 -1.09
CA VAL A 129 -22.77 -28.19 0.26
C VAL A 129 -22.20 -26.77 0.22
N PHE A 130 -21.23 -26.50 -0.66
CA PHE A 130 -20.66 -25.16 -0.83
C PHE A 130 -21.60 -24.23 -1.60
N THR A 131 -22.29 -24.75 -2.62
CA THR A 131 -23.22 -23.97 -3.46
C THR A 131 -24.54 -23.65 -2.75
N LYS A 132 -25.07 -24.54 -1.89
CA LYS A 132 -26.28 -24.26 -1.09
C LYS A 132 -26.05 -23.31 0.08
N ASN A 133 -24.84 -23.28 0.63
CA ASN A 133 -24.47 -22.39 1.73
C ASN A 133 -23.80 -21.10 1.25
N CYS A 134 -24.06 -20.66 0.01
CA CYS A 134 -23.42 -19.49 -0.58
C CYS A 134 -23.48 -18.27 0.35
N ILE A 135 -22.36 -18.02 1.02
CA ILE A 135 -22.03 -16.85 1.87
C ILE A 135 -21.93 -15.57 1.00
N TYR A 136 -22.18 -15.67 -0.30
CA TYR A 136 -22.28 -14.55 -1.23
C TYR A 136 -23.57 -13.73 -1.08
N SER A 137 -24.47 -14.06 -0.15
CA SER A 137 -25.64 -13.22 0.16
C SER A 137 -25.33 -12.07 1.14
N GLY A 138 -24.06 -11.86 1.51
CA GLY A 138 -23.67 -10.95 2.60
C GLY A 138 -22.51 -9.99 2.31
N TYR A 139 -22.15 -9.76 1.04
CA TYR A 139 -21.21 -8.71 0.64
C TYR A 139 -21.69 -7.98 -0.60
#